data_AF-A0A6L8HY76-F1
#
_entry.id   AF-A0A6L8HY76-F1
#
_cell.length_a   1.000
_cell.length_b   1.000
_cell.length_c   1.000
_cell.angle_alpha   90.00
_cell.angle_beta   90.00
_cell.angle_gamma   90.00
#
_symmetry.space_group_name_H-M   'P 1'
#
loop_
_entity.id
_entity.type
_entity.pdbx_description
1 polymer ?
#
loop_
_entity_poly.entity_id
_entity_poly.type
_entity_poly.pdbx_seq_one_letter_code
_entity_poly.pdbx_strand_id
1 'polypeptide(L)'
;MGKYLLQASYTQTGLAGLVKEGGTSRRAALTETIEGVGGSLESLYFAFGKNDLFITADLPDDAAATAVSLAISSAGALGVSVTVLLTAETVDQAVAMNVPYRPPGA
;
A
#
# COMPACT_ATOMS: atom_id res chain seq x y z
N MET A 1 -1.53 13.96 4.40
CA MET A 1 -1.28 12.81 3.50
C MET A 1 -2.04 11.63 4.04
N GLY A 2 -2.60 10.80 3.16
CA GLY A 2 -3.27 9.56 3.57
C GLY A 2 -2.24 8.48 3.86
N LYS A 3 -2.58 7.55 4.76
CA LYS A 3 -1.75 6.39 5.08
C LYS A 3 -2.26 5.18 4.34
N TYR A 4 -1.37 4.47 3.65
CA TYR A 4 -1.73 3.33 2.81
C TYR A 4 -0.88 2.12 3.15
N LEU A 5 -1.52 0.96 3.15
CA LEU A 5 -0.88 -0.35 3.18
C LEU A 5 -0.93 -0.95 1.77
N LEU A 6 0.23 -1.26 1.22
CA LEU A 6 0.36 -2.07 0.02
C LEU A 6 0.81 -3.47 0.43
N GLN A 7 0.01 -4.46 0.07
CA GLN A 7 0.35 -5.87 0.24
C GLN A 7 0.65 -6.44 -1.13
N ALA A 8 1.81 -7.06 -1.30
CA ALA A 8 2.24 -7.53 -2.60
C ALA A 8 2.77 -8.96 -2.56
N SER A 9 2.54 -9.70 -3.64
CA SER A 9 3.05 -11.05 -3.85
C SER A 9 3.81 -11.11 -5.17
N TYR A 10 4.97 -11.77 -5.18
CA TYR A 10 5.77 -11.93 -6.38
C TYR A 10 5.10 -12.85 -7.37
N THR A 11 5.15 -12.46 -8.64
CA THR A 11 5.01 -13.41 -9.74
C THR A 11 6.28 -14.24 -9.87
N GLN A 12 6.22 -15.34 -10.63
CA GLN A 12 7.41 -16.15 -10.88
C GLN A 12 8.56 -15.34 -11.49
N THR A 13 8.25 -14.46 -12.45
CA THR A 13 9.22 -13.56 -13.08
C THR A 13 9.75 -12.52 -12.08
N GLY A 14 8.87 -11.95 -11.24
CA GLY A 14 9.28 -11.00 -10.20
C GLY A 14 10.21 -11.61 -9.17
N LEU A 15 9.95 -12.85 -8.76
CA LEU A 15 10.79 -13.59 -7.82
C LEU A 15 12.18 -13.87 -8.41
N ALA A 16 12.27 -14.22 -9.69
CA ALA A 16 13.56 -14.38 -10.36
C ALA A 16 14.37 -13.07 -10.35
N GLY A 17 13.70 -11.93 -10.56
CA GLY A 17 14.31 -10.61 -10.41
C GLY A 17 14.78 -10.32 -8.98
N LEU A 18 13.97 -10.65 -7.96
CA LEU A 18 14.35 -10.52 -6.55
C LEU A 18 15.59 -11.36 -6.23
N VAL A 19 15.66 -12.61 -6.66
CA VAL A 19 16.81 -13.50 -6.41
C VAL A 19 18.08 -12.94 -7.02
N LYS A 20 17.98 -12.31 -8.20
CA LYS A 20 19.11 -11.72 -8.92
C LYS A 20 19.61 -10.41 -8.29
N GLU A 21 18.70 -9.54 -7.85
CA GLU A 21 19.02 -8.15 -7.49
C GLU A 21 18.95 -7.87 -5.98
N GLY A 22 18.35 -8.78 -5.21
CA GLY A 22 18.23 -8.71 -3.75
C GLY A 22 17.14 -7.77 -3.24
N GLY A 23 16.75 -7.95 -1.98
CA GLY A 23 15.64 -7.22 -1.36
C GLY A 23 15.90 -5.72 -1.14
N THR A 24 17.16 -5.32 -0.89
CA THR A 24 17.52 -3.90 -0.73
C THR A 24 17.33 -3.11 -2.01
N SER A 25 17.64 -3.70 -3.17
CA SER A 25 17.37 -3.09 -4.48
C SER A 25 15.87 -2.90 -4.71
N ARG A 26 15.02 -3.85 -4.30
CA ARG A 26 13.56 -3.72 -4.40
C ARG A 26 13.02 -2.64 -3.50
N ARG A 27 13.55 -2.51 -2.28
CA ARG A 27 13.21 -1.40 -1.39
C ARG A 27 13.56 -0.05 -2.04
N ALA A 28 14.75 0.10 -2.62
CA ALA A 28 15.15 1.35 -3.27
C ALA A 28 14.22 1.73 -4.44
N ALA A 29 13.90 0.78 -5.31
CA ALA A 29 12.99 1.01 -6.44
C ALA A 29 11.57 1.42 -5.99
N LEU A 30 11.06 0.80 -4.92
CA LEU A 30 9.76 1.16 -4.35
C LEU A 30 9.78 2.53 -3.67
N THR A 31 10.88 2.87 -2.96
CA THR A 31 11.09 4.22 -2.41
C THR A 31 11.04 5.28 -3.51
N GLU A 32 11.80 5.10 -4.59
CA GLU A 32 11.82 6.05 -5.71
C GLU A 32 10.43 6.20 -6.37
N THR A 33 9.70 5.10 -6.53
CA THR A 33 8.35 5.11 -7.10
C THR A 33 7.39 5.93 -6.21
N ILE A 34 7.46 5.76 -4.89
CA ILE A 34 6.61 6.46 -3.93
C ILE A 34 6.98 7.94 -3.83
N GLU A 35 8.27 8.26 -3.77
CA GLU A 35 8.76 9.65 -3.73
C GLU A 35 8.47 10.39 -5.03
N GLY A 36 8.52 9.70 -6.18
CA GLY A 36 8.20 10.27 -7.49
C GLY A 36 6.76 10.78 -7.63
N VAL A 37 5.83 10.32 -6.79
CA VAL A 37 4.45 10.84 -6.70
C VAL A 37 4.24 11.79 -5.53
N GLY A 38 5.32 12.25 -4.87
CA GLY A 38 5.26 13.12 -3.70
C GLY A 38 4.90 12.41 -2.39
N GLY A 39 5.04 11.09 -2.35
CA GLY A 39 4.85 10.28 -1.15
C GLY A 39 6.13 10.06 -0.34
N SER A 40 6.01 9.29 0.73
CA SER A 40 7.16 8.77 1.49
C SER A 40 6.93 7.33 1.91
N LEU A 41 7.95 6.49 1.72
CA LEU A 41 7.95 5.12 2.22
C LEU A 41 8.21 5.14 3.75
N GLU A 42 7.25 4.67 4.54
CA GLU A 42 7.43 4.54 5.99
C GLU A 42 8.12 3.21 6.33
N SER A 43 7.58 2.10 5.83
CA SER A 43 8.13 0.78 6.11
C SER A 43 7.97 -0.18 4.93
N LEU A 44 8.89 -1.13 4.83
CA LEU A 44 8.83 -2.25 3.91
C LEU A 44 9.38 -3.48 4.60
N TYR A 45 8.56 -4.52 4.66
CA TYR A 45 8.94 -5.83 5.19
C TYR A 45 8.73 -6.90 4.14
N PHE A 46 9.70 -7.82 4.07
CA PHE A 46 9.51 -9.11 3.41
C PHE A 46 8.92 -10.08 4.44
N ALA A 47 7.88 -10.81 4.07
CA ALA A 47 7.15 -11.68 4.98
C ALA A 47 6.93 -13.05 4.37
N PHE A 48 6.91 -14.07 5.23
CA PHE A 48 6.38 -15.38 4.87
C PHE A 48 4.86 -15.36 4.99
N GLY A 49 4.16 -15.99 4.05
CA GLY A 49 2.71 -16.15 4.11
C GLY A 49 2.06 -15.97 2.76
N LYS A 50 0.82 -15.45 2.76
CA LYS A 50 0.07 -15.20 1.52
C LYS A 50 0.68 -14.08 0.68
N ASN A 51 1.23 -13.05 1.33
CA ASN A 51 1.87 -11.92 0.68
C ASN A 51 3.35 -11.90 1.06
N ASP A 52 4.20 -11.60 0.09
CA ASP A 52 5.65 -11.56 0.25
C ASP A 52 6.12 -10.20 0.77
N LEU A 53 5.37 -9.12 0.53
CA LEU A 53 5.69 -7.78 0.99
C LEU A 53 4.52 -7.11 1.71
N PHE A 54 4.88 -6.35 2.74
CA PHE A 54 4.02 -5.39 3.43
C PHE A 54 4.72 -4.04 3.42
N ILE A 55 4.06 -3.05 2.82
CA ILE A 55 4.61 -1.71 2.62
C ILE A 55 3.64 -0.70 3.21
N THR A 56 4.10 0.14 4.13
CA THR A 56 3.35 1.33 4.56
C THR A 56 3.96 2.57 3.95
N ALA A 57 3.10 3.44 3.42
CA ALA A 57 3.50 4.68 2.79
C ALA A 57 2.51 5.79 3.11
N ASP A 58 3.03 7.01 3.22
CA ASP A 58 2.23 8.22 3.21
C ASP A 58 2.17 8.74 1.77
N LEU A 59 0.97 8.99 1.26
CA LEU A 59 0.75 9.47 -0.10
C LEU A 59 -0.15 10.72 -0.10
N PRO A 60 -0.01 11.63 -1.08
CA PRO A 60 -0.79 12.86 -1.13
C PRO A 60 -2.30 12.62 -1.16
N ASP A 61 -2.76 11.70 -2.00
CA ASP A 61 -4.18 11.40 -2.26
C ASP A 61 -4.38 9.98 -2.85
N ASP A 62 -5.64 9.61 -3.10
CA ASP A 62 -6.03 8.32 -3.66
C ASP A 62 -5.53 8.13 -5.11
N ALA A 63 -5.34 9.22 -5.87
CA ALA A 63 -4.84 9.15 -7.23
C ALA A 63 -3.36 8.78 -7.25
N ALA A 64 -2.55 9.34 -6.35
CA ALA A 64 -1.16 8.96 -6.15
C ALA A 64 -1.03 7.49 -5.71
N ALA A 65 -1.88 7.04 -4.78
CA ALA A 65 -1.91 5.63 -4.38
C ALA A 65 -2.28 4.68 -5.53
N THR A 66 -3.26 5.07 -6.33
CA THR A 66 -3.65 4.33 -7.53
C THR A 66 -2.50 4.29 -8.54
N ALA A 67 -1.82 5.41 -8.78
CA ALA A 67 -0.68 5.48 -9.70
C ALA A 67 0.46 4.56 -9.28
N VAL A 68 0.84 4.56 -7.99
CA VAL A 68 1.87 3.64 -7.45
C VAL A 68 1.45 2.19 -7.64
N SER A 69 0.21 1.84 -7.29
CA SER A 69 -0.32 0.47 -7.44
C SER A 69 -0.28 -0.01 -8.90
N LEU A 70 -0.71 0.85 -9.84
CA LEU A 70 -0.71 0.53 -11.26
C LEU A 70 0.71 0.44 -11.83
N ALA A 71 1.62 1.33 -11.42
CA ALA A 71 3.02 1.28 -11.84
C ALA A 71 3.69 -0.04 -11.42
N ILE A 72 3.51 -0.45 -10.16
CA ILE A 72 4.06 -1.70 -9.65
C ILE A 72 3.41 -2.92 -10.33
N SER A 73 2.09 -2.92 -10.47
CA SER A 73 1.35 -4.07 -11.02
C SER A 73 1.60 -4.24 -12.52
N SER A 74 1.66 -3.15 -13.29
CA SER A 74 1.90 -3.18 -14.75
C SER A 74 3.31 -3.63 -15.12
N ALA A 75 4.29 -3.46 -14.23
CA ALA A 75 5.63 -4.03 -14.40
C ALA A 75 5.64 -5.57 -14.33
N GLY A 76 4.54 -6.20 -13.89
CA GLY A 76 4.34 -7.65 -13.91
C GLY A 76 5.14 -8.44 -12.87
N ALA A 77 5.95 -7.77 -12.05
CA ALA A 77 6.76 -8.41 -11.02
C ALA A 77 5.95 -8.72 -9.74
N LEU A 78 4.90 -7.95 -9.47
CA LEU A 78 4.12 -8.04 -8.24
C LEU A 78 2.63 -7.94 -8.55
N GLY A 79 1.82 -8.76 -7.89
CA GLY A 79 0.39 -8.47 -7.69
C GLY A 79 0.22 -7.65 -6.43
N VAL A 80 -0.48 -6.51 -6.51
CA VAL A 80 -0.61 -5.55 -5.41
C VAL A 80 -2.07 -5.37 -4.98
N SER A 81 -2.30 -5.35 -3.68
CA SER A 81 -3.55 -4.90 -3.05
C SER A 81 -3.25 -3.66 -2.21
N VAL A 82 -4.09 -2.63 -2.34
CA VAL A 82 -3.96 -1.37 -1.59
C VAL A 82 -5.10 -1.26 -0.58
N THR A 83 -4.77 -0.89 0.65
CA THR A 83 -5.73 -0.61 1.72
C THR A 83 -5.44 0.76 2.32
N VAL A 84 -6.46 1.62 2.41
CA VAL A 84 -6.36 2.88 3.15
C VAL A 84 -6.34 2.56 4.64
N LEU A 85 -5.37 3.12 5.36
CA LEU A 85 -5.25 3.00 6.81
C LEU A 85 -5.79 4.27 7.47
N LEU A 86 -6.68 4.10 8.44
CA LEU A 86 -7.23 5.20 9.23
C LEU A 86 -6.37 5.43 10.47
N THR A 87 -6.21 6.69 10.86
CA THR A 87 -5.57 7.02 12.13
C THR A 87 -6.58 6.91 13.28
N ALA A 88 -6.08 6.81 14.51
CA ALA A 88 -6.94 6.82 15.69
C ALA A 88 -7.81 8.08 15.74
N GLU A 89 -7.24 9.26 15.42
CA GLU A 89 -7.94 10.54 15.42
C GLU A 89 -9.06 10.57 14.37
N THR A 90 -8.88 9.90 13.22
CA THR A 90 -9.93 9.77 12.21
C THR A 90 -11.10 8.94 12.75
N VAL A 91 -10.80 7.87 13.50
CA VAL A 91 -11.81 7.05 14.17
C VAL A 91 -12.51 7.86 15.28
N ASP A 92 -11.77 8.62 16.09
CA ASP A 92 -12.34 9.47 17.14
C ASP A 92 -13.30 10.52 16.56
N GLN A 93 -12.90 11.16 15.46
CA GLN A 93 -13.76 12.09 14.72
C GLN A 93 -15.03 11.40 14.21
N ALA A 94 -14.91 10.20 13.65
CA ALA A 94 -16.05 9.44 13.14
C ALA A 94 -17.02 9.02 14.26
N VAL A 95 -16.50 8.60 15.41
CA VAL A 95 -17.30 8.22 16.59
C VAL A 95 -18.09 9.41 17.15
N ALA A 96 -17.56 10.63 17.04
CA ALA A 96 -18.27 11.84 17.47
C ALA A 96 -19.41 12.27 16.53
N MET A 97 -19.53 11.68 15.33
CA MET A 97 -20.58 12.02 14.38
C MET A 97 -21.90 11.33 14.74
N ASN A 98 -22.97 12.12 14.88
CA ASN A 98 -24.31 11.55 15.01
C ASN A 98 -24.84 11.14 13.63
N VAL A 99 -24.82 9.85 13.33
CA VAL A 99 -25.35 9.30 12.08
C VAL A 99 -26.77 8.77 12.33
N PRO A 100 -27.82 9.47 11.87
CA PRO A 100 -29.18 8.96 12.01
C PRO A 100 -29.32 7.69 11.18
N TYR A 101 -29.48 6.55 11.84
CA TYR A 101 -29.70 5.25 11.20
C TYR A 101 -31.03 4.66 11.67
N ARG A 102 -31.89 4.33 10.71
CA ARG A 102 -33.10 3.57 10.97
C ARG A 102 -32.89 2.12 10.55
N PRO A 103 -32.89 1.15 11.48
CA PRO A 103 -32.73 -0.25 11.10
C PRO A 103 -33.90 -0.74 10.23
N PRO A 104 -33.70 -1.79 9.42
CA PRO A 104 -34.78 -2.42 8.66
C PRO A 104 -35.94 -2.85 9.58
N GLY A 105 -37.17 -2.50 9.22
CA GLY A 105 -38.39 -2.91 9.93
C GLY A 105 -38.94 -1.94 11.00
N ALA A 106 -38.29 -0.80 11.23
CA ALA A 106 -38.90 0.33 11.95
C ALA A 106 -39.83 1.15 11.03
#